data_AF-A0A2H0QUR5-F1
#
_entry.id   AF-A0A2H0QUR5-F1
#
_cell.length_a   1.000
_cell.length_b   1.000
_cell.length_c   1.000
_cell.angle_alpha   90.00
_cell.angle_beta   90.00
_cell.angle_gamma   90.00
#
_symmetry.space_group_name_H-M   'P 1'
#
loop_
_entity.id
_entity.type
_entity.pdbx_description
1 polymer ?
#
loop_
_entity_poly.entity_id
_entity_poly.type
_entity_poly.pdbx_seq_one_letter_code
_entity_poly.pdbx_strand_id
1 'polypeptide(L)'
;MNSLFYVLISVVVLYVLILLLRRISWFNVCALCGSVSATWIVFLALYYTGVRTDPVLIGILMGGSVVGLIELVSKKVPESFQIFKIALYLTFIVIAYGLLQRYISEEVFGFLAALWAMSVFIYMFQHNERIKAVGRHIIECCKNW
;
A
#
# COMPACT_ATOMS: atom_id res chain seq x y z
N MET A 1 -11.30 10.20 15.08
CA MET A 1 -10.19 9.67 14.28
C MET A 1 -10.72 8.53 13.43
N ASN A 2 -10.48 8.57 12.12
CA ASN A 2 -11.09 7.65 11.17
C ASN A 2 -10.32 6.32 11.10
N SER A 3 -11.01 5.19 11.24
CA SER A 3 -10.40 3.84 11.17
C SER A 3 -9.66 3.62 9.85
N LEU A 4 -10.14 4.20 8.74
CA LEU A 4 -9.48 4.16 7.43
C LEU A 4 -8.08 4.78 7.48
N PHE A 5 -7.94 5.95 8.09
CA PHE A 5 -6.65 6.66 8.14
C PHE A 5 -5.59 5.83 8.88
N TYR A 6 -5.95 5.19 9.99
CA TYR A 6 -5.05 4.30 10.72
C TYR A 6 -4.61 3.10 9.90
N VAL A 7 -5.54 2.48 9.16
CA VAL A 7 -5.22 1.37 8.26
C VAL A 7 -4.26 1.80 7.15
N LEU A 8 -4.50 2.96 6.53
CA LEU A 8 -3.61 3.46 5.46
C LEU A 8 -2.21 3.73 5.99
N ILE A 9 -2.10 4.38 7.16
CA ILE A 9 -0.81 4.61 7.82
C ILE A 9 -0.13 3.29 8.18
N SER A 10 -0.85 2.32 8.76
CA SER A 10 -0.24 1.05 9.15
C SER A 10 0.30 0.29 7.95
N VAL A 11 -0.42 0.27 6.82
CA VAL A 11 0.07 -0.34 5.58
C VAL A 11 1.36 0.34 5.11
N VAL A 12 1.40 1.68 5.08
CA VAL A 12 2.60 2.42 4.63
C VAL A 12 3.78 2.22 5.57
N VAL A 13 3.56 2.29 6.89
CA VAL A 13 4.61 2.07 7.89
C VAL A 13 5.15 0.64 7.78
N LEU A 14 4.27 -0.37 7.72
CA LEU A 14 4.68 -1.77 7.54
C LEU A 14 5.37 -1.99 6.20
N TYR A 15 4.93 -1.33 5.13
CA TYR A 15 5.59 -1.41 3.83
C TYR A 15 7.02 -0.91 3.91
N VAL A 16 7.25 0.27 4.49
CA VAL A 16 8.59 0.84 4.66
C VAL A 16 9.45 -0.04 5.58
N LEU A 17 8.89 -0.52 6.69
CA LEU A 17 9.60 -1.42 7.60
C LEU A 17 10.02 -2.72 6.90
N ILE A 18 9.09 -3.40 6.20
CA ILE A 18 9.40 -4.65 5.49
C ILE A 18 10.40 -4.39 4.36
N LEU A 19 10.30 -3.27 3.66
CA LEU A 19 11.27 -2.89 2.62
C LEU A 19 12.68 -2.71 3.21
N LEU A 20 12.80 -2.08 4.37
CA LEU A 20 14.08 -1.95 5.10
C LEU A 20 14.58 -3.30 5.62
N LEU A 21 13.71 -4.12 6.21
CA LEU A 21 14.06 -5.44 6.75
C LEU A 21 14.44 -6.44 5.66
N ARG A 22 13.87 -6.31 4.45
CA ARG A 22 14.24 -7.13 3.29
C ARG A 22 15.72 -6.95 2.92
N ARG A 23 16.35 -5.84 3.29
CA ARG A 23 17.80 -5.66 3.14
C ARG A 23 18.62 -6.67 3.95
N ILE A 24 18.05 -7.18 5.03
CA ILE A 24 18.69 -8.08 6.00
C ILE A 24 18.17 -9.51 5.84
N SER A 25 16.94 -9.69 5.37
CA SER A 25 16.24 -10.96 5.39
C SER A 25 16.24 -11.70 4.04
N TRP A 26 16.33 -13.03 4.10
CA TRP A 26 16.36 -13.94 2.93
C TRP A 26 14.97 -14.23 2.31
N PHE A 27 13.90 -13.63 2.84
CA PHE A 27 12.54 -13.89 2.36
C PHE A 27 12.23 -13.10 1.07
N ASN A 28 11.75 -13.82 0.05
CA ASN A 28 11.34 -13.27 -1.25
C ASN A 28 9.91 -12.68 -1.27
N VAL A 29 9.33 -12.39 -0.10
CA VAL A 29 7.96 -11.87 -0.03
C VAL A 29 7.95 -10.40 -0.44
N CYS A 30 7.03 -10.03 -1.34
CA CYS A 30 6.81 -8.63 -1.71
C CYS A 30 6.46 -7.79 -0.48
N ALA A 31 7.12 -6.65 -0.30
CA ALA A 31 6.91 -5.77 0.85
C ALA A 31 5.44 -5.29 0.95
N LEU A 32 4.77 -5.08 -0.19
CA LEU A 32 3.35 -4.71 -0.19
C LEU A 32 2.49 -5.87 0.30
N CYS A 33 2.67 -7.06 -0.26
CA CYS A 33 1.92 -8.26 0.14
C CYS A 33 2.12 -8.57 1.63
N GLY A 34 3.36 -8.48 2.12
CA GLY A 34 3.67 -8.63 3.54
C GLY A 34 3.00 -7.56 4.41
N SER A 35 3.04 -6.29 3.98
CA SER A 35 2.45 -5.18 4.75
C SER A 35 0.93 -5.26 4.85
N VAL A 36 0.25 -5.57 3.74
CA VAL A 36 -1.20 -5.74 3.69
C VAL A 36 -1.61 -6.95 4.51
N SER A 37 -0.88 -8.07 4.36
CA SER A 37 -1.17 -9.30 5.08
C SER A 37 -1.04 -9.11 6.59
N ALA A 38 0.08 -8.51 7.03
CA ALA A 38 0.29 -8.18 8.42
C ALA A 38 -0.79 -7.22 8.94
N THR A 39 -1.17 -6.21 8.14
CA THR A 39 -2.19 -5.24 8.56
C THR A 39 -3.54 -5.91 8.81
N TRP A 40 -4.06 -6.70 7.87
CA TRP A 40 -5.38 -7.30 8.06
C TRP A 40 -5.36 -8.38 9.13
N ILE A 41 -4.27 -9.16 9.27
CA ILE A 41 -4.13 -10.16 10.35
C ILE A 41 -4.17 -9.47 11.72
N VAL A 42 -3.43 -8.38 11.90
CA VAL A 42 -3.41 -7.61 13.16
C VAL A 42 -4.80 -7.02 13.44
N PHE A 43 -5.43 -6.39 12.45
CA PHE A 43 -6.77 -5.82 12.63
C PHE A 43 -7.84 -6.88 12.88
N LEU A 44 -7.71 -8.06 12.27
CA LEU A 44 -8.59 -9.20 12.52
C LEU A 44 -8.40 -9.74 13.95
N ALA A 45 -7.16 -9.87 14.42
CA ALA A 45 -6.90 -10.26 15.80
C ALA A 45 -7.51 -9.24 16.79
N LEU A 46 -7.33 -7.94 16.52
CA LEU A 46 -7.93 -6.87 17.32
C LEU A 46 -9.47 -6.95 17.32
N TYR A 47 -10.08 -7.21 16.18
CA TYR A 47 -11.52 -7.43 16.05
C TYR A 47 -12.00 -8.56 16.98
N TYR A 48 -11.31 -9.69 17.00
CA TYR A 48 -11.66 -10.83 17.88
C TYR A 48 -11.47 -10.53 19.37
N THR A 49 -10.56 -9.62 19.73
CA THR A 49 -10.36 -9.18 21.13
C THR A 49 -11.38 -8.13 21.61
N GLY A 50 -12.34 -7.74 20.76
CA GLY A 50 -13.39 -6.76 21.10
C GLY A 50 -12.96 -5.29 20.94
N VAL A 51 -11.78 -5.04 20.36
CA VAL A 51 -11.35 -3.69 19.99
C VAL A 51 -12.19 -3.20 18.82
N ARG A 52 -12.64 -1.94 18.87
CA ARG A 52 -13.50 -1.34 17.84
C ARG A 52 -12.74 -1.15 16.52
N THR A 53 -12.80 -2.15 15.65
CA THR A 53 -12.27 -2.11 14.28
C THR A 53 -13.42 -2.14 13.26
N ASP A 54 -13.21 -1.52 12.11
CA ASP A 54 -14.19 -1.55 11.02
C ASP A 54 -14.03 -2.85 10.20
N PRO A 55 -14.98 -3.80 10.25
CA PRO A 55 -14.87 -5.07 9.53
C PRO A 55 -14.89 -4.87 8.01
N VAL A 56 -15.41 -3.74 7.50
CA VAL A 56 -15.38 -3.42 6.07
C VAL A 56 -13.94 -3.22 5.61
N LEU A 57 -13.10 -2.53 6.41
CA LEU A 57 -11.69 -2.35 6.08
C LEU A 57 -10.92 -3.67 6.08
N ILE A 58 -11.21 -4.55 7.05
CA ILE A 58 -10.61 -5.88 7.11
C ILE A 58 -10.99 -6.67 5.86
N GLY A 59 -12.28 -6.66 5.47
CA GLY A 59 -12.76 -7.31 4.25
C GLY A 59 -12.12 -6.78 2.97
N ILE A 60 -11.93 -5.46 2.85
CA ILE A 60 -11.26 -4.84 1.70
C ILE A 60 -9.79 -5.28 1.63
N LEU A 61 -9.07 -5.29 2.76
CA LEU A 61 -7.66 -5.70 2.81
C LEU A 61 -7.47 -7.20 2.55
N MET A 62 -8.44 -8.04 2.97
CA MET A 62 -8.46 -9.47 2.65
C MET A 62 -8.86 -9.74 1.19
N GLY A 63 -9.49 -8.76 0.52
CA GLY A 63 -10.08 -8.91 -0.81
C GLY A 63 -9.06 -8.83 -1.96
N GLY A 64 -9.08 -9.84 -2.84
CA GLY A 64 -8.21 -9.91 -4.02
C GLY A 64 -8.60 -8.98 -5.18
N SER A 65 -9.78 -8.36 -5.16
CA SER A 65 -10.26 -7.54 -6.30
C SER A 65 -9.40 -6.29 -6.53
N VAL A 66 -8.99 -5.60 -5.47
CA VAL A 66 -8.10 -4.43 -5.57
C VAL A 66 -6.75 -4.84 -6.15
N VAL A 67 -6.21 -5.96 -5.68
CA VAL A 67 -4.94 -6.54 -6.17
C VAL A 67 -5.06 -6.91 -7.65
N GLY A 68 -6.15 -7.57 -8.04
CA GLY A 68 -6.39 -7.97 -9.43
C GLY A 68 -6.50 -6.78 -10.40
N LEU A 69 -7.14 -5.68 -9.99
CA LEU A 69 -7.21 -4.45 -10.78
C LEU A 69 -5.81 -3.84 -11.00
N ILE A 70 -5.00 -3.79 -9.94
CA ILE A 70 -3.65 -3.25 -10.02
C ILE A 70 -2.77 -4.10 -10.91
N GLU A 71 -2.93 -5.42 -10.86
CA GLU A 71 -2.18 -6.33 -11.70
C GLU A 71 -2.58 -6.18 -13.18
N LEU A 72 -3.88 -5.96 -13.45
CA LEU A 72 -4.37 -5.68 -14.80
C LEU A 72 -3.78 -4.38 -15.37
N VAL A 73 -3.67 -3.33 -14.54
CA VAL A 73 -3.05 -2.05 -14.92
C VAL A 73 -1.54 -2.21 -15.08
N SER A 74 -0.89 -2.92 -14.16
CA SER A 74 0.55 -3.19 -14.14
C SER A 74 1.05 -3.83 -15.42
N LYS A 75 0.29 -4.78 -15.98
CA LYS A 75 0.65 -5.47 -17.23
C LYS A 75 0.65 -4.57 -18.46
N LYS A 76 -0.01 -3.41 -18.40
CA LYS A 76 -0.13 -2.46 -19.52
C LYS A 76 0.82 -1.28 -19.42
N VAL A 77 1.50 -1.09 -18.28
CA VAL A 77 2.38 0.07 -18.03
C VAL A 77 3.85 -0.34 -18.01
N PRO A 78 4.78 0.56 -18.42
CA PRO A 78 6.21 0.26 -18.40
C PRO A 78 6.73 0.07 -16.96
N GLU A 79 7.84 -0.67 -16.81
CA GLU A 79 8.42 -1.02 -15.50
C GLU A 79 8.75 0.19 -14.61
N SER A 80 9.02 1.35 -15.20
CA SER A 80 9.28 2.59 -14.44
C SER A 80 8.06 3.10 -13.67
N PHE A 81 6.84 2.73 -14.05
CA PHE A 81 5.60 3.11 -13.38
C PHE A 81 5.26 2.24 -12.16
N GLN A 82 6.03 1.18 -11.93
CA GLN A 82 5.83 0.28 -10.79
C GLN A 82 5.99 1.01 -9.44
N ILE A 83 6.70 2.15 -9.41
CA ILE A 83 6.85 3.03 -8.23
C ILE A 83 5.50 3.56 -7.74
N PHE A 84 4.53 3.73 -8.65
CA PHE A 84 3.19 4.22 -8.32
C PHE A 84 2.25 3.13 -7.79
N LYS A 85 2.65 1.86 -7.77
CA LYS A 85 1.77 0.76 -7.37
C LYS A 85 1.22 0.91 -5.96
N ILE A 86 2.03 1.34 -5.00
CA ILE A 86 1.56 1.56 -3.63
C ILE A 86 0.53 2.69 -3.56
N ALA A 87 0.76 3.77 -4.31
CA ALA A 87 -0.16 4.89 -4.41
C ALA A 87 -1.50 4.48 -5.03
N LEU A 88 -1.43 3.72 -6.12
CA LEU A 88 -2.61 3.15 -6.76
C LEU A 88 -3.34 2.18 -5.83
N TYR A 89 -2.62 1.30 -5.13
CA TYR A 89 -3.19 0.34 -4.19
C TYR A 89 -4.01 1.00 -3.10
N LEU A 90 -3.42 1.97 -2.41
CA LEU A 90 -4.11 2.72 -1.35
C LEU A 90 -5.27 3.55 -1.91
N THR A 91 -5.11 4.11 -3.11
CA THR A 91 -6.20 4.84 -3.80
C THR A 91 -7.39 3.90 -4.06
N PHE A 92 -7.16 2.68 -4.56
CA PHE A 92 -8.23 1.71 -4.78
C PHE A 92 -8.89 1.24 -3.48
N ILE A 93 -8.14 1.09 -2.38
CA ILE A 93 -8.73 0.81 -1.06
C ILE A 93 -9.68 1.94 -0.65
N VAL A 94 -9.25 3.20 -0.80
CA VAL A 94 -10.05 4.37 -0.43
C VAL A 94 -11.31 4.46 -1.31
N ILE A 95 -11.19 4.20 -2.61
CA ILE A 95 -12.34 4.14 -3.52
C ILE A 95 -13.31 3.02 -3.10
N ALA A 96 -12.81 1.80 -2.86
CA ALA A 96 -13.64 0.68 -2.44
C ALA A 96 -14.36 0.96 -1.11
N TYR A 97 -13.65 1.57 -0.15
CA TYR A 97 -14.23 1.99 1.12
C TYR A 97 -15.28 3.07 0.94
N GLY A 98 -15.00 4.10 0.12
CA GLY A 98 -15.94 5.18 -0.19
C GLY A 98 -17.21 4.69 -0.87
N LEU A 99 -17.10 3.69 -1.76
CA LEU A 99 -18.26 3.05 -2.39
C LEU A 99 -19.15 2.32 -1.37
N LEU A 100 -18.56 1.73 -0.33
CA LEU A 100 -19.28 0.96 0.69
C LEU A 100 -19.84 1.83 1.82
N GLN A 101 -19.07 2.81 2.31
CA GLN A 101 -19.43 3.63 3.48
C GLN A 101 -19.96 5.02 3.12
N ARG A 102 -19.88 5.45 1.85
CA ARG A 102 -20.34 6.76 1.33
C ARG A 102 -19.76 8.00 2.03
N TYR A 103 -18.71 7.82 2.84
CA TYR A 103 -18.04 8.89 3.55
C TYR A 103 -16.52 8.68 3.52
N ILE A 104 -15.77 9.71 3.13
CA ILE A 104 -14.31 9.73 3.17
C ILE A 104 -13.90 11.02 3.86
N SER A 105 -13.07 10.90 4.90
CA SER A 105 -12.57 12.06 5.63
C SER A 105 -11.52 12.84 4.85
N GLU A 106 -11.50 14.17 5.03
CA GLU A 106 -10.53 15.09 4.41
C GLU A 106 -9.06 14.70 4.67
N GLU A 107 -8.76 14.16 5.87
CA GLU A 107 -7.43 13.66 6.25
C GLU A 107 -6.88 12.59 5.28
N VAL A 108 -7.77 11.77 4.71
CA VAL A 108 -7.39 10.69 3.77
C VAL A 108 -6.96 11.26 2.44
N PHE A 109 -7.61 12.35 1.98
CA PHE A 109 -7.22 13.04 0.76
C PHE A 109 -5.85 13.68 0.89
N GLY A 110 -5.57 14.34 2.03
CA GLY A 110 -4.25 14.89 2.32
C GLY A 110 -3.15 13.82 2.35
N PHE A 111 -3.43 12.67 2.96
CA PHE A 111 -2.52 11.53 2.99
C PHE A 111 -2.24 10.95 1.60
N LEU A 112 -3.29 10.71 0.80
CA LEU A 112 -3.14 10.23 -0.56
C LEU A 112 -2.36 11.22 -1.43
N ALA A 113 -2.64 12.51 -1.34
CA ALA A 113 -1.93 13.55 -2.07
C ALA A 113 -0.42 13.56 -1.72
N ALA A 114 -0.09 13.45 -0.43
CA ALA A 114 1.30 13.36 0.02
C ALA A 114 1.99 12.10 -0.51
N LEU A 115 1.30 10.96 -0.52
CA LEU A 115 1.85 9.70 -0.99
C LEU A 115 2.06 9.69 -2.52
N TRP A 116 1.12 10.26 -3.28
CA TRP A 116 1.29 10.48 -4.71
C TRP A 116 2.44 11.46 -5.00
N ALA A 117 2.54 12.56 -4.26
CA ALA A 117 3.64 13.53 -4.40
C ALA A 117 5.00 12.85 -4.13
N MET A 118 5.08 11.98 -3.12
CA MET A 118 6.28 11.19 -2.84
C MET A 118 6.62 10.22 -3.97
N SER A 119 5.65 9.51 -4.53
CA SER A 119 5.87 8.63 -5.69
C SER A 119 6.35 9.41 -6.93
N VAL A 120 5.75 10.58 -7.20
CA VAL A 120 6.18 11.47 -8.29
C VAL A 120 7.60 11.98 -8.06
N PHE A 121 7.93 12.38 -6.83
CA PHE A 121 9.26 12.84 -6.47
C PHE A 121 10.30 11.74 -6.69
N ILE A 122 10.05 10.52 -6.21
CA ILE A 122 10.96 9.38 -6.44
C ILE A 122 11.12 9.11 -7.95
N TYR A 123 10.03 9.20 -8.72
CA TYR A 123 10.06 9.00 -10.17
C TYR A 123 10.89 10.08 -10.90
N MET A 124 10.70 11.37 -10.59
CA MET A 124 11.47 12.45 -11.21
C MET A 124 12.97 12.36 -10.89
N PHE A 125 13.31 12.01 -9.65
CA PHE A 125 14.70 11.93 -9.20
C PHE A 125 15.33 10.54 -9.35
N GLN A 126 14.67 9.61 -10.05
CA GLN A 126 15.19 8.25 -10.30
C GLN A 126 16.52 8.22 -11.07
N HIS A 127 16.89 9.34 -11.72
CA HIS A 127 18.15 9.46 -12.44
C HIS A 127 19.37 9.66 -11.51
N ASN A 128 19.16 10.03 -10.24
CA ASN A 128 20.21 10.22 -9.24
C ASN A 128 20.60 8.87 -8.59
N GLU A 129 21.90 8.57 -8.50
CA GLU A 129 22.47 7.28 -8.03
C GLU A 129 21.87 6.78 -6.70
N ARG A 130 21.67 7.68 -5.72
CA ARG A 130 21.09 7.31 -4.40
C ARG A 130 19.62 6.89 -4.48
N ILE A 131 18.83 7.59 -5.30
CA ILE A 131 17.39 7.36 -5.41
C ILE A 131 17.11 6.19 -6.36
N LYS A 132 17.98 5.98 -7.36
CA LYS A 132 17.96 4.82 -8.26
C LYS A 132 18.08 3.48 -7.50
N ALA A 133 18.83 3.44 -6.40
CA ALA A 133 18.91 2.25 -5.54
C ALA A 133 17.57 1.96 -4.85
N VAL A 134 16.93 2.99 -4.28
CA VAL A 134 15.61 2.87 -3.63
C VAL A 134 14.53 2.50 -4.64
N GLY A 135 14.51 3.16 -5.80
CA GLY A 135 13.57 2.87 -6.89
C GLY A 135 13.68 1.44 -7.40
N ARG A 136 14.90 0.90 -7.56
CA ARG A 136 15.09 -0.50 -7.98
C ARG A 136 14.51 -1.50 -6.98
N HIS A 137 14.72 -1.29 -5.68
CA HIS A 137 14.14 -2.19 -4.66
C HIS A 137 12.61 -2.17 -4.65
N ILE A 138 12.01 -0.99 -4.86
CA ILE A 138 10.55 -0.85 -4.98
C ILE A 138 10.06 -1.59 -6.23
N ILE A 139 10.71 -1.39 -7.38
CA ILE A 139 10.34 -2.00 -8.67
C ILE A 139 10.49 -3.53 -8.61
N GLU A 140 11.56 -4.07 -8.00
CA GLU A 140 11.76 -5.52 -7.85
C GLU A 140 10.70 -6.18 -6.95
N CYS A 141 10.33 -5.54 -5.84
CA CYS A 141 9.18 -5.98 -5.02
C CYS A 141 7.88 -6.00 -5.83
N CYS A 142 7.72 -5.00 -6.69
CA CYS A 142 6.50 -4.78 -7.46
C CYS A 142 6.40 -5.62 -8.74
N LYS A 143 7.50 -6.20 -9.23
CA LYS A 143 7.55 -6.97 -10.47
C LYS A 143 7.00 -8.40 -10.33
N ASN A 144 7.16 -9.02 -9.16
CA ASN A 144 6.73 -10.38 -8.88
C ASN A 144 5.70 -10.38 -7.73
N TRP A 145 4.42 -10.12 -8.06
CA TRP A 145 3.30 -10.35 -7.14
C TRP A 145 2.80 -11.79 -7.22
#